data_AF-A0A818X421-F1
#
_entry.id   AF-A0A818X421-F1
#
_cell.length_a   1.000
_cell.length_b   1.000
_cell.length_c   1.000
_cell.angle_alpha   90.00
_cell.angle_beta   90.00
_cell.angle_gamma   90.00
#
_symmetry.space_group_name_H-M   'P 1'
#
loop_
_entity.id
_entity.type
_entity.pdbx_description
1 polymer ?
#
loop_
_entity_poly.entity_id
_entity_poly.type
_entity_poly.pdbx_seq_one_letter_code
_entity_poly.pdbx_strand_id
1 'polypeptide(L)'
;MPKKPIDINKPRGPITAYALFVRTCRDELRRKYPHLTVDYNVIAKKCSDRWKSMNDNEKKRFNDIVDLQRKRYKEELAVYQQEQLIKQQQNQQQQELQTSSILHQTSSTQYFIEPIQQHTIVNIQKKSIKKRERKPKDPHAPKKPLSAYFLFCADERPKVISLQTGMSVSDVARELGIRWKQTPAELKIKYEKVATEKRHVYQTELALYKHQSSTNMSSPETPSTPSTSHDNHLTSSTIPIQQSSKIQFDNNDINENQITFNTIKNENNV
;
A
#
# COMPACT_ATOMS: atom_id res chain seq x y z
N MET A 1 -2.58 0.09 -11.38
CA MET A 1 -2.20 -1.15 -10.66
C MET A 1 -1.70 -0.78 -9.27
N PRO A 2 -2.14 -1.41 -8.18
CA PRO A 2 -1.53 -1.18 -6.87
C PRO A 2 -0.08 -1.70 -6.90
N LYS A 3 0.87 -0.86 -6.49
CA LYS A 3 2.28 -1.26 -6.40
C LYS A 3 2.39 -2.41 -5.40
N LYS A 4 3.06 -3.50 -5.76
CA LYS A 4 3.33 -4.60 -4.82
C LYS A 4 4.05 -4.02 -3.58
N PRO A 5 3.74 -4.51 -2.37
CA PRO A 5 4.51 -4.16 -1.18
C PRO A 5 6.00 -4.39 -1.44
N ILE A 6 6.81 -3.36 -1.19
CA ILE A 6 8.26 -3.47 -1.34
C ILE A 6 8.76 -4.34 -0.19
N ASP A 7 9.45 -5.43 -0.52
CA ASP A 7 10.15 -6.20 0.49
C ASP A 7 11.28 -5.35 1.07
N ILE A 8 11.14 -5.02 2.36
CA ILE A 8 12.08 -4.16 3.10
C ILE A 8 13.44 -4.84 3.23
N ASN A 9 13.48 -6.18 3.28
CA ASN A 9 14.73 -6.94 3.45
C ASN A 9 15.46 -7.16 2.14
N LYS A 10 14.83 -6.85 1.00
CA LYS A 10 15.48 -7.00 -0.30
C LYS A 10 16.57 -5.92 -0.44
N PRO A 11 17.83 -6.31 -0.68
CA PRO A 11 18.91 -5.35 -0.91
C PRO A 11 18.54 -4.35 -2.00
N ARG A 12 18.93 -3.09 -1.81
CA ARG A 12 18.63 -2.00 -2.76
C ARG A 12 19.80 -1.82 -3.72
N GLY A 13 19.49 -1.67 -5.00
CA GLY A 13 20.51 -1.46 -6.04
C GLY A 13 21.35 -0.20 -5.81
N PRO A 14 22.57 -0.16 -6.38
CA PRO A 14 23.46 0.98 -6.30
C PRO A 14 22.84 2.20 -6.99
N ILE A 15 23.19 3.39 -6.51
CA ILE A 15 22.82 4.65 -7.17
C ILE A 15 23.77 4.92 -8.34
N THR A 16 23.37 5.77 -9.29
CA THR A 16 24.23 6.14 -10.42
C THR A 16 25.37 7.06 -9.97
N ALA A 17 26.42 7.15 -10.79
CA ALA A 17 27.59 8.00 -10.50
C ALA A 17 27.19 9.47 -10.33
N TYR A 18 26.28 9.96 -11.18
CA TYR A 18 25.71 11.30 -11.06
C TYR A 18 24.87 11.47 -9.78
N ALA A 19 24.04 10.49 -9.42
CA ALA A 19 23.23 10.57 -8.19
C ALA A 19 24.11 10.58 -6.92
N LEU A 20 25.21 9.81 -6.94
CA LEU A 20 26.23 9.83 -5.89
C LEU A 20 26.90 11.21 -5.82
N PHE A 21 27.26 11.80 -6.96
CA PHE A 21 27.83 13.14 -7.03
C PHE A 21 26.86 14.24 -6.54
N VAL A 22 25.57 14.15 -6.88
CA VAL A 22 24.56 15.09 -6.39
C VAL A 22 24.44 14.98 -4.87
N ARG A 23 24.55 13.77 -4.30
CA ARG A 23 24.58 13.57 -2.85
C ARG A 23 25.79 14.25 -2.22
N THR A 24 26.99 14.05 -2.77
CA THR A 24 28.20 14.70 -2.24
C THR A 24 28.11 16.22 -2.32
N CYS A 25 27.59 16.78 -3.42
CA CYS A 25 27.38 18.23 -3.53
C CYS A 25 26.40 18.76 -2.49
N ARG A 26 25.30 18.05 -2.22
CA ARG A 26 24.33 18.43 -1.17
C ARG A 26 24.96 18.40 0.21
N ASP A 27 25.75 17.38 0.50
CA ASP A 27 26.40 17.23 1.81
C ASP A 27 27.48 18.31 2.01
N GLU A 28 28.25 18.67 0.97
CA GLU A 28 29.17 19.81 0.98
C GLU A 28 28.44 21.13 1.27
N LEU A 29 27.31 21.37 0.62
CA LEU A 29 26.52 22.59 0.81
C LEU A 29 25.92 22.66 2.22
N ARG A 30 25.34 21.56 2.72
CA ARG A 30 24.80 21.50 4.08
C ARG A 30 25.89 21.75 5.13
N ARG A 31 27.12 21.28 4.88
CA ARG A 31 28.25 21.51 5.77
C ARG A 31 28.74 22.96 5.75
N LYS A 32 28.79 23.60 4.57
CA LYS A 32 29.26 24.99 4.43
C LYS A 32 28.21 26.02 4.84
N TYR A 33 26.92 25.71 4.66
CA TYR A 33 25.81 26.61 4.93
C TYR A 33 24.73 25.90 5.77
N PRO A 34 25.03 25.55 7.03
CA PRO A 34 24.13 24.74 7.87
C PRO A 34 22.79 25.43 8.20
N HIS A 35 22.73 26.76 8.17
CA HIS A 35 21.53 27.54 8.48
C HIS A 35 20.78 28.02 7.24
N LEU A 36 21.33 27.82 6.03
CA LEU A 36 20.72 28.30 4.81
C LEU A 36 19.74 27.26 4.26
N THR A 37 18.48 27.65 4.15
CA THR A 37 17.48 26.86 3.42
C THR A 37 17.74 26.99 1.92
N VAL A 38 18.54 26.08 1.36
CA VAL A 38 18.88 26.09 -0.07
C VAL A 38 17.76 25.45 -0.89
N ASP A 39 17.25 26.17 -1.89
CA ASP A 39 16.25 25.64 -2.84
C ASP A 39 16.83 24.46 -3.64
N TYR A 40 16.08 23.35 -3.61
CA TYR A 40 16.38 22.12 -4.33
C TYR A 40 16.62 22.35 -5.83
N ASN A 41 15.81 23.19 -6.48
CA ASN A 41 15.86 23.41 -7.92
C ASN A 41 17.17 24.10 -8.32
N VAL A 42 17.64 25.04 -7.48
CA VAL A 42 18.93 25.72 -7.66
C VAL A 42 20.09 24.74 -7.52
N ILE A 43 20.04 23.84 -6.54
CA ILE A 43 21.05 22.78 -6.37
C ILE A 43 21.06 21.84 -7.57
N ALA A 44 19.89 21.40 -8.04
CA ALA A 44 19.79 20.48 -9.16
C ALA A 44 20.42 21.07 -10.43
N LYS A 45 20.16 22.36 -10.73
CA LYS A 45 20.77 23.07 -11.86
C LYS A 45 22.29 23.17 -11.70
N LYS A 46 22.78 23.67 -10.55
CA LYS A 46 24.23 23.79 -10.27
C LYS A 46 24.97 22.45 -10.33
N CYS A 47 24.40 21.37 -9.80
CA CYS A 47 24.98 20.04 -9.89
C CYS A 47 25.02 19.54 -11.34
N SER A 48 23.99 19.83 -12.16
CA SER A 48 24.00 19.46 -13.58
C SER A 48 25.15 20.16 -14.32
N ASP A 49 25.29 21.47 -14.15
CA ASP A 49 26.32 22.26 -14.84
C ASP A 49 27.74 21.88 -14.39
N ARG A 50 27.92 21.62 -13.08
CA ARG A 50 29.19 21.12 -12.54
C ARG A 50 29.52 19.73 -13.10
N TRP A 51 28.57 18.79 -13.13
CA TRP A 51 28.81 17.45 -13.67
C TRP A 51 29.18 17.46 -15.16
N LYS A 52 28.55 18.33 -15.95
CA LYS A 52 28.90 18.51 -17.37
C LYS A 52 30.35 18.99 -17.53
N SER A 53 30.78 19.93 -16.69
CA SER A 53 32.10 20.56 -16.74
C SER A 53 33.21 19.74 -16.05
N MET A 54 32.86 18.68 -15.30
CA MET A 54 33.83 17.80 -14.65
C MET A 54 34.66 17.01 -15.66
N ASN A 55 35.95 16.87 -15.37
CA ASN A 55 36.86 16.08 -16.18
C ASN A 55 36.66 14.56 -15.95
N ASP A 56 37.24 13.76 -16.85
CA ASP A 56 37.05 12.31 -16.82
C ASP A 56 37.67 11.66 -15.58
N ASN A 57 38.76 12.21 -15.03
CA ASN A 57 39.38 11.69 -13.80
C ASN A 57 38.45 11.87 -12.59
N GLU A 58 37.80 13.03 -12.49
CA GLU A 58 36.83 13.31 -11.43
C GLU A 58 35.59 12.41 -11.56
N LYS A 59 35.07 12.24 -12.77
CA LYS A 59 33.95 11.32 -13.05
C LYS A 59 34.32 9.88 -12.79
N LYS A 60 35.56 9.47 -13.12
CA LYS A 60 36.08 8.11 -12.89
C LYS A 60 36.00 7.73 -11.42
N ARG A 61 36.33 8.64 -10.50
CA ARG A 61 36.18 8.38 -9.05
C ARG A 61 34.75 7.97 -8.67
N PHE A 62 33.74 8.64 -9.21
CA PHE A 62 32.34 8.28 -8.94
C PHE A 62 31.95 6.96 -9.59
N ASN A 63 32.43 6.68 -10.80
CA ASN A 63 32.21 5.39 -11.47
C ASN A 63 32.84 4.23 -10.68
N ASP A 64 34.08 4.37 -10.24
CA ASP A 64 34.78 3.36 -9.44
C ASP A 64 34.01 3.04 -8.13
N ILE A 65 33.45 4.06 -7.46
CA ILE A 65 32.62 3.86 -6.27
C ILE A 65 31.32 3.12 -6.62
N VAL A 66 30.68 3.45 -7.74
CA VAL A 66 29.45 2.77 -8.20
C VAL A 66 29.72 1.33 -8.57
N ASP A 67 30.86 1.02 -9.19
CA ASP A 67 31.26 -0.35 -9.50
C ASP A 67 31.50 -1.16 -8.23
N LEU A 68 32.12 -0.57 -7.22
CA LEU A 68 32.24 -1.18 -5.90
C LEU A 68 30.86 -1.44 -5.26
N GLN A 69 29.94 -0.47 -5.32
CA GLN A 69 28.58 -0.64 -4.81
C GLN A 69 27.80 -1.71 -5.60
N ARG A 70 28.04 -1.83 -6.90
CA ARG A 70 27.44 -2.86 -7.76
C ARG A 70 27.95 -4.25 -7.39
N LYS A 71 29.24 -4.39 -7.10
CA LYS A 71 29.84 -5.63 -6.58
C LYS A 71 29.20 -6.02 -5.24
N ARG A 72 29.17 -5.10 -4.27
CA ARG A 72 28.53 -5.32 -2.96
C ARG A 72 27.06 -5.74 -3.11
N TYR A 73 26.30 -5.03 -3.93
CA TYR A 73 24.90 -5.35 -4.18
C TYR A 73 24.71 -6.76 -4.78
N LYS A 74 25.61 -7.19 -5.68
CA LYS A 74 25.56 -8.54 -6.27
C LYS A 74 25.76 -9.61 -5.19
N GLU A 75 26.71 -9.41 -4.29
CA GLU A 75 27.00 -10.31 -3.17
C GLU A 75 25.81 -10.34 -2.18
N GLU A 76 25.31 -9.18 -1.75
CA GLU A 76 24.12 -9.06 -0.89
C GLU A 76 22.89 -9.74 -1.51
N LEU A 77 22.69 -9.56 -2.82
CA LEU A 77 21.57 -10.16 -3.54
C LEU A 77 21.66 -11.70 -3.60
N ALA A 78 22.87 -12.25 -3.73
CA ALA A 78 23.09 -13.69 -3.71
C ALA A 78 22.75 -14.29 -2.34
N VAL A 79 23.19 -13.65 -1.25
CA VAL A 79 22.85 -14.05 0.12
C VAL A 79 21.33 -14.00 0.33
N TYR A 80 20.69 -12.89 -0.04
CA TYR A 80 19.24 -12.77 0.08
C TYR A 80 18.49 -13.87 -0.70
N GLN A 81 18.93 -14.20 -1.93
CA GLN A 81 18.33 -15.28 -2.71
C GLN A 81 18.49 -16.64 -2.02
N GLN A 82 19.68 -16.92 -1.48
CA GLN A 82 19.94 -18.14 -0.72
C GLN A 82 19.05 -18.23 0.54
N GLU A 83 18.91 -17.15 1.28
CA GLU A 83 18.01 -17.07 2.45
C GLU A 83 16.55 -17.32 2.08
N GLN A 84 16.07 -16.81 0.94
CA GLN A 84 14.72 -17.10 0.47
C GLN A 84 14.52 -18.60 0.19
N LEU A 85 15.51 -19.27 -0.38
CA LEU A 85 15.47 -20.72 -0.63
C LEU A 85 15.47 -21.52 0.67
N ILE A 86 16.33 -21.15 1.63
CA ILE A 86 16.38 -21.79 2.95
C ILE A 86 15.04 -21.65 3.66
N LYS A 87 14.47 -20.44 3.67
CA LYS A 87 13.16 -20.16 4.27
C LYS A 87 12.05 -20.98 3.60
N GLN A 88 12.11 -21.15 2.29
CA GLN A 88 11.15 -21.99 1.55
C GLN A 88 11.27 -23.46 1.96
N GLN A 89 12.49 -24.00 2.04
CA GLN A 89 12.74 -25.39 2.46
C GLN A 89 12.29 -25.63 3.91
N GLN A 90 12.59 -24.71 4.83
CA GLN A 90 12.14 -24.80 6.22
C GLN A 90 10.61 -24.83 6.32
N ASN A 91 9.92 -23.98 5.55
CA ASN A 91 8.46 -23.98 5.51
C ASN A 91 7.90 -25.30 4.95
N GLN A 92 8.57 -25.91 3.95
CA GLN A 92 8.19 -27.20 3.42
C GLN A 92 8.39 -28.31 4.45
N GLN A 93 9.54 -28.35 5.11
CA GLN A 93 9.84 -29.34 6.15
C GLN A 93 8.88 -29.23 7.34
N GLN A 94 8.50 -28.01 7.74
CA GLN A 94 7.46 -27.80 8.76
C GLN A 94 6.10 -28.36 8.33
N GLN A 95 5.71 -28.20 7.06
CA GLN A 95 4.46 -28.79 6.54
C GLN A 95 4.53 -30.31 6.53
N GLU A 96 5.67 -30.90 6.18
CA GLU A 96 5.87 -32.36 6.20
C GLU A 96 5.82 -32.92 7.63
N LEU A 97 6.44 -32.24 8.60
CA LEU A 97 6.36 -32.59 10.02
C LEU A 97 4.94 -32.45 10.59
N GLN A 98 4.21 -31.41 10.19
CA GLN A 98 2.80 -31.24 10.54
C GLN A 98 1.95 -32.37 9.94
N THR A 99 2.20 -32.73 8.68
CA THR A 99 1.45 -33.79 7.97
C THR A 99 1.72 -35.17 8.57
N SER A 100 2.99 -35.48 8.90
CA SER A 100 3.35 -36.75 9.53
C SER A 100 2.82 -36.88 10.96
N SER A 101 2.79 -35.79 11.73
CA SER A 101 2.16 -35.76 13.04
C SER A 101 0.65 -36.02 12.98
N ILE A 102 -0.05 -35.45 11.98
CA ILE A 102 -1.47 -35.72 11.74
C ILE A 102 -1.70 -37.19 11.38
N LEU A 103 -0.89 -37.77 10.48
CA LEU A 103 -1.02 -39.17 10.06
C LEU A 103 -0.90 -40.14 11.25
N HIS A 104 0.07 -39.93 12.14
CA HIS A 104 0.25 -40.78 13.33
C HIS A 104 -0.86 -40.60 14.39
N GLN A 105 -1.51 -39.44 14.46
CA GLN A 105 -2.70 -39.23 15.31
C GLN A 105 -3.93 -39.95 14.75
N THR A 106 -4.12 -39.93 13.43
CA THR A 106 -5.28 -40.58 12.78
C THR A 106 -5.22 -42.11 12.78
N SER A 107 -4.04 -42.74 12.91
CA SER A 107 -3.91 -44.20 13.05
C SER A 107 -4.40 -44.74 14.41
N SER A 108 -4.58 -43.88 15.42
CA SER A 108 -5.19 -44.24 16.72
C SER A 108 -6.72 -44.10 16.72
N THR A 109 -7.33 -43.63 15.64
CA THR A 109 -8.79 -43.62 15.44
C THR A 109 -9.13 -44.59 14.32
N GLN A 110 -8.71 -45.84 14.44
CA GLN A 110 -9.38 -46.93 13.75
C GLN A 110 -10.80 -47.03 14.34
N TYR A 111 -11.79 -46.44 13.66
CA TYR A 111 -13.05 -47.07 13.22
C TYR A 111 -13.93 -46.03 12.50
N PHE A 112 -14.29 -46.38 11.26
CA PHE A 112 -15.46 -45.95 10.48
C PHE A 112 -15.49 -44.54 9.84
N ILE A 113 -14.99 -44.43 8.60
CA ILE A 113 -15.64 -43.62 7.54
C ILE A 113 -15.68 -44.46 6.26
N GLU A 114 -16.89 -44.76 5.78
CA GLU A 114 -17.17 -45.43 4.51
C GLU A 114 -16.77 -44.56 3.29
N PRO A 115 -16.42 -45.19 2.16
CA PRO A 115 -15.86 -44.50 0.99
C PRO A 115 -16.96 -43.84 0.17
N ILE A 116 -17.10 -42.52 0.28
CA ILE A 116 -17.92 -41.74 -0.65
C ILE A 116 -17.08 -41.39 -1.89
N GLN A 117 -17.67 -41.68 -3.04
CA GLN A 117 -17.07 -41.74 -4.37
C GLN A 117 -16.36 -40.44 -4.82
N GLN A 118 -15.28 -40.69 -5.55
CA GLN A 118 -14.33 -39.75 -6.13
C GLN A 118 -14.99 -38.64 -6.97
N HIS A 119 -14.82 -37.39 -6.54
CA HIS A 119 -14.90 -36.22 -7.43
C HIS A 119 -13.68 -35.34 -7.21
N THR A 120 -12.64 -35.66 -7.99
CA THR A 120 -11.56 -34.80 -8.49
C THR A 120 -11.30 -33.45 -7.79
N ILE A 121 -10.23 -33.40 -6.98
CA ILE A 121 -9.59 -32.12 -6.63
C ILE A 121 -8.56 -31.77 -7.71
N VAL A 122 -8.90 -30.77 -8.52
CA VAL A 122 -8.00 -30.14 -9.48
C VAL A 122 -6.97 -29.26 -8.77
N ASN A 123 -5.72 -29.44 -9.18
CA ASN A 123 -4.51 -28.75 -8.75
C ASN A 123 -4.59 -27.23 -9.05
N ILE A 124 -4.64 -26.38 -8.01
CA ILE A 124 -4.72 -24.92 -8.16
C ILE A 124 -3.31 -24.32 -8.22
N GLN A 125 -2.80 -24.19 -9.44
CA GLN A 125 -1.70 -23.28 -9.74
C GLN A 125 -2.16 -21.82 -9.58
N LYS A 126 -1.35 -20.99 -8.91
CA LYS A 126 -1.60 -19.54 -8.73
C LYS A 126 -1.57 -18.82 -10.09
N LYS A 127 -2.71 -18.78 -10.76
CA LYS A 127 -2.96 -18.01 -11.99
C LYS A 127 -3.18 -16.54 -11.61
N SER A 128 -2.52 -15.63 -12.33
CA SER A 128 -2.77 -14.19 -12.22
C SER A 128 -4.26 -13.90 -12.39
N ILE A 129 -4.87 -13.22 -11.41
CA ILE A 129 -6.28 -12.83 -11.47
C ILE A 129 -6.41 -11.77 -12.57
N LYS A 130 -6.72 -12.21 -13.80
CA LYS A 130 -7.32 -11.33 -14.80
C LYS A 130 -8.58 -10.74 -14.17
N LYS A 131 -8.70 -9.41 -14.22
CA LYS A 131 -9.89 -8.67 -13.77
C LYS A 131 -11.09 -9.22 -14.54
N ARG A 132 -11.84 -10.16 -13.92
CA ARG A 132 -13.12 -10.61 -14.46
C ARG A 132 -14.02 -9.39 -14.51
N GLU A 133 -14.52 -9.06 -15.69
CA GLU A 133 -15.65 -8.15 -15.84
C GLU A 133 -16.74 -8.65 -14.91
N ARG A 134 -17.11 -7.81 -13.94
CA ARG A 134 -18.16 -8.14 -13.00
C ARG A 134 -19.44 -8.14 -13.84
N LYS A 135 -20.00 -9.34 -14.08
CA LYS A 135 -21.37 -9.46 -14.58
C LYS A 135 -22.27 -8.47 -13.81
N PRO A 136 -23.16 -7.73 -14.49
CA PRO A 136 -24.13 -6.85 -13.84
C PRO A 136 -24.77 -7.59 -12.66
N LYS A 137 -24.79 -6.95 -11.49
CA LYS A 137 -25.50 -7.52 -10.35
C LYS A 137 -26.98 -7.35 -10.63
N ASP A 138 -27.71 -8.44 -10.53
CA ASP A 138 -29.17 -8.40 -10.54
C ASP A 138 -29.64 -7.43 -9.44
N PRO A 139 -30.41 -6.37 -9.78
CA PRO A 139 -30.91 -5.42 -8.80
C PRO A 139 -31.80 -6.05 -7.71
N HIS A 140 -32.44 -7.19 -8.00
CA HIS A 140 -33.38 -7.87 -7.10
C HIS A 140 -32.74 -8.97 -6.26
N ALA A 141 -31.48 -9.33 -6.52
CA ALA A 141 -30.78 -10.34 -5.73
C ALA A 141 -30.45 -9.80 -4.32
N PRO A 142 -30.67 -10.59 -3.26
CA PRO A 142 -30.24 -10.24 -1.91
C PRO A 142 -28.76 -9.84 -1.87
N LYS A 143 -28.44 -8.81 -1.09
CA LYS A 143 -27.06 -8.31 -0.95
C LYS A 143 -26.33 -9.09 0.15
N LYS A 144 -25.06 -9.41 -0.10
CA LYS A 144 -24.23 -10.09 0.91
C LYS A 144 -24.09 -9.23 2.17
N PRO A 145 -24.20 -9.83 3.37
CA PRO A 145 -24.07 -9.12 4.63
C PRO A 145 -22.62 -8.75 4.90
N LEU A 146 -22.44 -7.74 5.75
CA LEU A 146 -21.12 -7.31 6.22
C LEU A 146 -20.52 -8.35 7.18
N SER A 147 -19.22 -8.57 7.06
CA SER A 147 -18.42 -9.34 8.04
C SER A 147 -18.27 -8.57 9.36
N ALA A 148 -17.94 -9.28 10.44
CA ALA A 148 -17.70 -8.72 11.77
C ALA A 148 -16.78 -7.49 11.75
N TYR A 149 -15.67 -7.56 11.01
CA TYR A 149 -14.75 -6.43 10.86
C TYR A 149 -15.42 -5.20 10.20
N PHE A 150 -16.21 -5.41 9.14
CA PHE A 150 -16.87 -4.31 8.46
C PHE A 150 -18.03 -3.71 9.26
N LEU A 151 -18.70 -4.52 10.11
CA LEU A 151 -19.65 -4.02 11.10
C LEU A 151 -18.94 -3.13 12.13
N PHE A 152 -17.81 -3.59 12.67
CA PHE A 152 -16.96 -2.78 13.55
C PHE A 152 -16.50 -1.48 12.88
N CYS A 153 -16.06 -1.54 11.62
CA CYS A 153 -15.68 -0.33 10.88
C CYS A 153 -16.85 0.62 10.69
N ALA A 154 -18.08 0.14 10.50
CA ALA A 154 -19.25 1.01 10.36
C ALA A 154 -19.48 1.84 11.64
N ASP A 155 -19.31 1.22 12.81
CA ASP A 155 -19.55 1.86 14.10
C ASP A 155 -18.37 2.77 14.55
N GLU A 156 -17.14 2.37 14.25
CA GLU A 156 -15.94 3.08 14.71
C GLU A 156 -15.48 4.18 13.75
N ARG A 157 -15.70 4.04 12.43
CA ARG A 157 -15.30 5.02 11.43
C ARG A 157 -15.77 6.46 11.75
N PRO A 158 -17.02 6.74 12.15
CA PRO A 158 -17.42 8.10 12.49
C PRO A 158 -16.63 8.65 13.70
N LYS A 159 -16.31 7.82 14.69
CA LYS A 159 -15.50 8.22 15.87
C LYS A 159 -14.07 8.58 15.47
N VAL A 160 -13.49 7.82 14.53
CA VAL A 160 -12.14 8.12 14.01
C VAL A 160 -12.14 9.45 13.27
N ILE A 161 -13.17 9.70 12.45
CA ILE A 161 -13.28 10.92 11.65
C ILE A 161 -13.53 12.15 12.54
N SER A 162 -14.32 12.02 13.61
CA SER A 162 -14.58 13.13 14.54
C SER A 162 -13.36 13.49 15.37
N LEU A 163 -12.56 12.50 15.80
CA LEU A 163 -11.34 12.74 16.60
C LEU A 163 -10.20 13.31 15.77
N GLN A 164 -10.15 12.99 14.49
CA GLN A 164 -9.05 13.35 13.62
C GLN A 164 -9.59 13.89 12.30
N THR A 165 -10.08 15.13 12.37
CA THR A 165 -10.64 15.88 11.24
C THR A 165 -9.53 16.18 10.22
N GLY A 166 -9.78 15.89 8.93
CA GLY A 166 -8.83 16.15 7.84
C GLY A 166 -7.91 14.99 7.42
N MET A 167 -8.02 13.80 8.03
CA MET A 167 -7.31 12.61 7.53
C MET A 167 -7.86 12.09 6.21
N SER A 168 -6.98 11.55 5.37
CA SER A 168 -7.39 10.82 4.17
C SER A 168 -8.19 9.56 4.55
N VAL A 169 -9.15 9.18 3.70
CA VAL A 169 -9.91 7.93 3.86
C VAL A 169 -9.00 6.71 3.98
N SER A 170 -7.83 6.74 3.32
CA SER A 170 -6.82 5.68 3.43
C SER A 170 -6.18 5.61 4.82
N ASP A 171 -5.99 6.75 5.48
CA ASP A 171 -5.45 6.82 6.84
C ASP A 171 -6.46 6.32 7.87
N VAL A 172 -7.73 6.74 7.71
CA VAL A 172 -8.85 6.25 8.53
C VAL A 172 -8.98 4.72 8.43
N ALA A 173 -8.85 4.15 7.22
CA ALA A 173 -8.91 2.70 7.04
C ALA A 173 -7.74 1.96 7.72
N ARG A 174 -6.53 2.53 7.69
CA ARG A 174 -5.37 1.94 8.38
C ARG A 174 -5.56 1.96 9.89
N GLU A 175 -6.02 3.09 10.41
CA GLU A 175 -6.29 3.28 11.83
C GLU A 175 -7.35 2.29 12.34
N LEU A 176 -8.44 2.09 11.58
CA LEU A 176 -9.47 1.09 11.91
C LEU A 176 -8.92 -0.34 11.93
N GLY A 177 -7.96 -0.67 11.05
CA GLY A 177 -7.27 -1.96 11.05
C GLY A 177 -6.43 -2.18 12.31
N ILE A 178 -5.74 -1.13 12.79
CA ILE A 178 -4.96 -1.16 14.04
C ILE A 178 -5.91 -1.34 15.23
N ARG A 179 -6.98 -0.55 15.29
CA ARG A 179 -7.99 -0.66 16.35
C ARG A 179 -8.61 -2.05 16.40
N TRP A 180 -9.02 -2.63 15.27
CA TRP A 180 -9.54 -3.99 15.23
C TRP A 180 -8.54 -5.04 15.75
N LYS A 181 -7.25 -4.87 15.45
CA LYS A 181 -6.20 -5.78 15.97
C LYS A 181 -6.12 -5.70 17.50
N GLN A 182 -6.24 -4.48 18.06
CA GLN A 182 -6.17 -4.20 19.50
C GLN A 182 -7.48 -4.44 20.26
N THR A 183 -8.62 -4.52 19.56
CA THR A 183 -9.93 -4.77 20.18
C THR A 183 -9.94 -6.09 20.96
N PRO A 184 -10.45 -6.12 22.20
CA PRO A 184 -10.54 -7.33 23.01
C PRO A 184 -11.41 -8.41 22.36
N ALA A 185 -11.11 -9.67 22.67
CA ALA A 185 -11.80 -10.83 22.08
C ALA A 185 -13.32 -10.79 22.32
N GLU A 186 -13.76 -10.32 23.49
CA GLU A 186 -15.18 -10.19 23.83
C GLU A 186 -15.95 -9.29 22.85
N LEU A 187 -15.37 -8.14 22.51
CA LEU A 187 -16.01 -7.22 21.57
C LEU A 187 -15.98 -7.80 20.14
N LYS A 188 -14.93 -8.54 19.77
CA LYS A 188 -14.88 -9.26 18.49
C LYS A 188 -15.97 -10.34 18.40
N ILE A 189 -16.20 -11.08 19.49
CA ILE A 189 -17.26 -12.09 19.58
C ILE A 189 -18.63 -11.46 19.37
N LYS A 190 -18.89 -10.27 19.95
CA LYS A 190 -20.14 -9.52 19.71
C LYS A 190 -20.36 -9.26 18.22
N TYR A 191 -19.35 -8.76 17.51
CA TYR A 191 -19.47 -8.49 16.08
C TYR A 191 -19.56 -9.76 15.23
N GLU A 192 -18.90 -10.85 15.62
CA GLU A 192 -19.00 -12.15 14.93
C GLU A 192 -20.40 -12.76 15.08
N LYS A 193 -21.01 -12.63 16.26
CA LYS A 193 -22.41 -13.04 16.49
C LYS A 193 -23.36 -12.29 15.57
N VAL A 194 -23.25 -10.95 15.51
CA VAL A 194 -24.08 -10.11 14.62
C VAL A 194 -23.83 -10.45 13.14
N ALA A 195 -22.58 -10.67 12.74
CA ALA A 195 -22.24 -11.04 11.36
C ALA A 195 -22.80 -12.42 10.98
N THR A 196 -22.80 -13.37 11.92
CA THR A 196 -23.33 -14.71 11.72
C THR A 196 -24.85 -14.69 11.58
N GLU A 197 -25.54 -13.92 12.42
CA GLU A 197 -26.99 -13.73 12.30
C GLU A 197 -27.36 -13.11 10.94
N LYS A 198 -26.67 -12.04 10.54
CA LYS A 198 -26.88 -11.41 9.23
C LYS A 198 -26.57 -12.37 8.07
N ARG A 199 -25.60 -13.28 8.23
CA ARG A 199 -25.28 -14.34 7.26
C ARG A 199 -26.41 -15.36 7.16
N HIS A 200 -27.00 -15.75 8.29
CA HIS A 200 -28.13 -16.67 8.33
C HIS A 200 -29.36 -16.06 7.63
N VAL A 201 -29.72 -14.82 7.96
CA VAL A 201 -30.83 -14.09 7.28
C VAL A 201 -30.59 -13.97 5.77
N TYR A 202 -29.37 -13.63 5.35
CA TYR A 202 -29.04 -13.59 3.92
C TYR A 202 -29.16 -14.97 3.25
N GLN A 203 -28.81 -16.04 3.95
CA GLN A 203 -28.88 -17.39 3.40
C GLN A 203 -30.33 -17.84 3.20
N THR A 204 -31.23 -17.50 4.14
CA THR A 204 -32.66 -17.77 4.01
C THR A 204 -33.29 -16.94 2.89
N GLU A 205 -33.01 -15.64 2.83
CA GLU A 205 -33.45 -14.75 1.73
C GLU A 205 -32.94 -15.23 0.36
N LEU A 206 -31.67 -15.65 0.28
CA LEU A 206 -31.09 -16.15 -0.96
C LEU A 206 -31.71 -17.48 -1.39
N ALA A 207 -32.08 -18.35 -0.44
CA ALA A 207 -32.80 -19.59 -0.75
C ALA A 207 -34.19 -19.27 -1.33
N LEU A 208 -34.94 -18.38 -0.69
CA LEU A 208 -36.24 -17.91 -1.19
C LEU A 208 -36.12 -17.28 -2.59
N TYR A 209 -35.12 -16.42 -2.79
CA TYR A 209 -34.84 -15.79 -4.09
C TYR A 209 -34.57 -16.82 -5.18
N LYS A 210 -33.74 -17.84 -4.89
CA LYS A 210 -33.46 -18.91 -5.86
C LYS A 210 -34.71 -19.68 -6.23
N HIS A 211 -35.53 -20.05 -5.24
CA HIS A 211 -36.80 -20.74 -5.48
C HIS A 211 -37.80 -19.89 -6.28
N GLN A 212 -37.87 -18.58 -6.03
CA GLN A 212 -38.72 -17.65 -6.78
C GLN A 212 -38.20 -17.42 -8.21
N SER A 213 -36.87 -17.34 -8.39
CA SER A 213 -36.25 -17.18 -9.71
C SER A 213 -36.40 -18.41 -10.62
N SER A 214 -36.60 -19.61 -10.04
CA SER A 214 -36.88 -20.84 -10.80
C SER A 214 -38.36 -21.06 -11.11
N THR A 215 -39.27 -20.40 -10.39
CA THR A 215 -40.72 -20.65 -10.49
C THR A 215 -41.48 -19.64 -11.33
N ASN A 216 -40.94 -18.45 -11.62
CA ASN A 216 -41.64 -17.41 -12.37
C ASN A 216 -41.04 -17.10 -13.75
N MET A 217 -41.51 -17.86 -14.75
CA MET A 217 -41.90 -17.35 -16.08
C MET A 217 -43.40 -17.00 -16.05
N SER A 218 -43.81 -16.15 -15.10
CA SER A 218 -45.07 -15.40 -15.14
C SER A 218 -45.01 -14.28 -14.11
N SER A 219 -45.16 -13.06 -14.61
CA SER A 219 -45.59 -11.87 -13.86
C SER A 219 -47.02 -12.08 -13.29
N PRO A 220 -47.55 -11.26 -12.36
CA PRO A 220 -47.27 -9.82 -12.22
C PRO A 220 -47.20 -9.25 -10.78
N GLU A 221 -46.83 -7.96 -10.78
CA GLU A 221 -47.26 -6.90 -9.85
C GLU A 221 -46.55 -6.68 -8.50
N THR A 222 -45.86 -5.53 -8.50
CA THR A 222 -45.44 -4.68 -7.38
C THR A 222 -46.63 -4.15 -6.56
N PRO A 223 -46.39 -3.84 -5.28
CA PRO A 223 -46.81 -2.56 -4.68
C PRO A 223 -45.59 -1.88 -3.99
N SER A 224 -45.03 -0.79 -4.52
CA SER A 224 -45.28 0.62 -4.13
C SER A 224 -46.00 0.78 -2.78
N THR A 225 -45.38 1.37 -1.73
CA THR A 225 -45.23 2.82 -1.39
C THR A 225 -44.82 2.91 0.12
N PRO A 226 -44.56 4.08 0.77
CA PRO A 226 -44.52 5.47 0.30
C PRO A 226 -43.24 6.28 0.67
N SER A 227 -43.06 7.34 -0.10
CA SER A 227 -42.32 8.56 0.25
C SER A 227 -42.80 9.19 1.56
N THR A 228 -41.87 9.72 2.34
CA THR A 228 -42.10 10.93 3.14
C THR A 228 -41.03 11.95 2.78
N SER A 229 -41.42 12.88 1.92
CA SER A 229 -40.81 14.18 1.71
C SER A 229 -41.20 15.13 2.84
N HIS A 230 -40.23 15.75 3.48
CA HIS A 230 -40.41 17.06 4.09
C HIS A 230 -39.29 17.97 3.58
N ASP A 231 -39.66 18.85 2.65
CA ASP A 231 -38.93 20.05 2.29
C ASP A 231 -38.97 21.05 3.44
N ASN A 232 -37.88 21.80 3.62
CA ASN A 232 -37.92 23.22 3.99
C ASN A 232 -36.63 23.91 3.49
N HIS A 233 -36.79 24.59 2.35
CA HIS A 233 -36.04 25.75 1.86
C HIS A 233 -36.26 26.91 2.89
N LEU A 234 -35.35 27.81 3.29
CA LEU A 234 -34.42 28.75 2.64
C LEU A 234 -33.42 29.20 3.73
N THR A 235 -32.20 29.60 3.36
CA THR A 235 -31.82 31.04 3.34
C THR A 235 -30.42 31.20 2.76
N SER A 236 -30.39 32.09 1.77
CA SER A 236 -29.20 32.64 1.14
C SER A 236 -28.42 33.52 2.11
N SER A 237 -27.09 33.38 2.14
CA SER A 237 -26.21 34.54 2.32
C SER A 237 -24.82 34.25 1.77
N THR A 238 -24.41 35.19 0.94
CA THR A 238 -23.27 35.21 0.05
C THR A 238 -22.23 36.18 0.63
N ILE A 239 -20.95 35.92 0.36
CA ILE A 239 -19.78 36.84 0.34
C ILE A 239 -19.10 37.12 1.71
N PRO A 240 -17.76 37.34 1.82
CA PRO A 240 -16.69 37.33 0.81
C PRO A 240 -15.49 36.41 1.07
N ILE A 241 -14.85 36.09 -0.05
CA ILE A 241 -13.43 35.77 -0.20
C ILE A 241 -12.60 37.00 0.22
N GLN A 242 -11.70 36.87 1.20
CA GLN A 242 -10.59 37.80 1.38
C GLN A 242 -9.31 37.19 0.82
N GLN A 243 -8.79 37.89 -0.17
CA GLN A 243 -7.47 37.74 -0.76
C GLN A 243 -6.40 38.00 0.31
N SER A 244 -5.56 37.00 0.61
CA SER A 244 -4.26 37.25 1.22
C SER A 244 -3.20 37.23 0.13
N SER A 245 -2.88 38.43 -0.34
CA SER A 245 -1.60 38.90 -0.91
C SER A 245 -0.58 37.83 -1.33
N LYS A 246 -0.52 37.60 -2.64
CA LYS A 246 0.64 37.04 -3.34
C LYS A 246 1.73 38.11 -3.35
N ILE A 247 2.77 37.96 -2.54
CA ILE A 247 3.95 38.82 -2.65
C ILE A 247 4.73 38.34 -3.89
N GLN A 248 4.57 39.09 -4.97
CA GLN A 248 5.54 39.15 -6.07
C GLN A 248 6.76 39.88 -5.52
N PHE A 249 7.90 39.18 -5.43
CA PHE A 249 9.19 39.85 -5.41
C PHE A 249 9.83 39.69 -6.78
N ASP A 250 10.21 40.83 -7.32
CA ASP A 250 10.81 40.99 -8.64
C ASP A 250 12.07 40.14 -8.80
N ASN A 251 12.14 39.48 -9.96
CA ASN A 251 13.39 39.01 -10.51
C ASN A 251 14.09 40.21 -11.09
N ASN A 252 15.02 40.82 -10.34
CA ASN A 252 16.25 41.42 -10.82
C ASN A 252 17.09 41.85 -9.61
N ASP A 253 18.41 41.70 -9.74
CA ASP A 253 19.45 42.05 -8.78
C ASP A 253 19.76 41.06 -7.66
N ILE A 254 20.26 39.88 -8.04
CA ILE A 254 21.49 39.38 -7.42
C ILE A 254 22.48 39.13 -8.55
N ASN A 255 23.30 40.15 -8.77
CA ASN A 255 24.40 40.21 -9.71
C ASN A 255 25.21 38.91 -9.76
N GLU A 256 25.42 38.48 -11.00
CA GLU A 256 26.60 37.75 -11.44
C GLU A 256 27.87 38.36 -10.84
N ASN A 257 28.85 37.49 -10.60
CA ASN A 257 30.17 37.76 -10.03
C ASN A 257 30.21 37.73 -8.50
N GLN A 258 30.48 36.53 -7.98
CA GLN A 258 31.48 36.22 -6.93
C GLN A 258 31.29 34.76 -6.47
N ILE A 259 31.44 33.80 -7.40
CA ILE A 259 31.85 32.43 -7.04
C ILE A 259 32.98 32.03 -7.99
N THR A 260 34.09 32.75 -7.90
CA THR A 260 35.39 32.27 -8.38
C THR A 260 35.93 31.31 -7.32
N PHE A 261 35.74 30.00 -7.50
CA PHE A 261 36.59 29.03 -6.82
C PHE A 261 37.89 28.92 -7.61
N ASN A 262 38.86 29.79 -7.28
CA ASN A 262 40.20 29.70 -7.80
C ASN A 262 40.84 28.36 -7.41
N THR A 263 41.43 27.75 -8.44
CA THR A 263 42.38 26.65 -8.47
C THR A 263 43.37 26.68 -7.31
N ILE A 264 43.44 25.62 -6.52
CA ILE A 264 44.65 25.25 -5.79
C ILE A 264 45.30 24.12 -6.59
N LYS A 265 46.20 24.50 -7.51
CA LYS A 265 47.30 23.67 -7.97
C LYS A 265 48.55 24.19 -7.26
N ASN A 266 49.19 23.28 -6.53
CA ASN A 266 50.62 23.14 -6.27
C ASN A 266 51.48 24.39 -6.00
N GLU A 267 52.05 24.44 -4.80
CA GLU A 267 53.46 24.79 -4.62
C GLU A 267 54.15 23.66 -3.83
N ASN A 268 55.10 23.00 -4.50
CA ASN A 268 56.19 22.27 -3.86
C ASN A 268 57.27 23.29 -3.47
N ASN A 269 58.11 22.91 -2.49
CA ASN A 269 59.51 23.33 -2.32
C ASN A 269 59.80 24.54 -1.39
N VAL A 270 60.13 24.25 -0.13
CA VAL A 270 61.42 24.54 0.54
C VAL A 270 61.69 23.43 1.55
#